data_AF-A0AAX6FUX7-F1
#
_entry.id   AF-A0AAX6FUX7-F1
#
_cell.length_a   1.000
_cell.length_b   1.000
_cell.length_c   1.000
_cell.angle_alpha   90.00
_cell.angle_beta   90.00
_cell.angle_gamma   90.00
#
_symmetry.space_group_name_H-M   'P 1'
#
loop_
_entity.id
_entity.type
_entity.pdbx_description
1 polymer ?
#
loop_
_entity_poly.entity_id
_entity_poly.type
_entity_poly.pdbx_seq_one_letter_code
_entity_poly.pdbx_strand_id
1 'polypeptide(L)'
;MQVNVYEKAVVKFRCSFRRRPYLCFYDGPRTRSFFSRERLLNCEVPLRAQYIRVLFREITRISNHSLASTTHAMDVGASTPFLWAFEEREKLLEFYERVPGARMHASFIRPGGVAQDLPLGLCRDIDSSTQQFASRIDELEEMSTGNRIWK
;
A
#
# COMPACT_ATOMS: atom_id res chain seq x y z
N MET A 1 35.53 -4.42 -3.12
CA MET A 1 34.97 -5.78 -3.34
C MET A 1 33.64 -6.02 -2.60
N GLN A 2 33.39 -5.44 -1.41
CA GLN A 2 32.11 -5.59 -0.68
C GLN A 2 30.90 -4.91 -1.35
N VAL A 3 31.07 -3.76 -2.03
CA VAL A 3 29.98 -3.02 -2.68
C VAL A 3 29.20 -3.87 -3.70
N ASN A 4 29.91 -4.73 -4.44
CA ASN A 4 29.33 -5.57 -5.49
C ASN A 4 28.50 -6.75 -4.92
N VAL A 5 28.81 -7.20 -3.69
CA VAL A 5 28.02 -8.23 -2.97
C VAL A 5 26.74 -7.62 -2.41
N TYR A 6 26.79 -6.37 -1.91
CA TYR A 6 25.60 -5.64 -1.48
C TYR A 6 24.65 -5.36 -2.65
N GLU A 7 25.16 -4.90 -3.79
CA GLU A 7 24.33 -4.60 -4.95
C GLU A 7 23.68 -5.89 -5.51
N LYS A 8 24.46 -6.98 -5.64
CA LYS A 8 23.93 -8.28 -6.05
C LYS A 8 22.97 -8.87 -5.02
N ALA A 9 23.21 -8.73 -3.72
CA ALA A 9 22.29 -9.19 -2.68
C ALA A 9 20.98 -8.38 -2.67
N VAL A 10 21.05 -7.05 -2.80
CA VAL A 10 19.88 -6.16 -2.89
C VAL A 10 19.07 -6.46 -4.15
N VAL A 11 19.73 -6.65 -5.30
CA VAL A 11 19.08 -7.00 -6.57
C VAL A 11 18.49 -8.42 -6.55
N LYS A 12 19.14 -9.39 -5.91
CA LYS A 12 18.63 -10.77 -5.81
C LYS A 12 17.47 -10.88 -4.80
N PHE A 13 17.53 -10.14 -3.69
CA PHE A 13 16.40 -10.02 -2.75
C PHE A 13 15.18 -9.28 -3.34
N ARG A 14 15.39 -8.37 -4.29
CA ARG A 14 14.31 -7.69 -5.04
C ARG A 14 13.33 -8.69 -5.67
N CYS A 15 13.84 -9.84 -6.15
CA CYS A 15 13.04 -10.86 -6.82
C CYS A 15 12.37 -11.83 -5.83
N SER A 16 13.11 -12.35 -4.83
CA SER A 16 12.59 -13.39 -3.92
C SER A 16 11.42 -12.93 -3.05
N PHE A 17 11.38 -11.65 -2.65
CA PHE A 17 10.32 -11.15 -1.77
C PHE A 17 9.14 -10.50 -2.53
N ARG A 18 9.06 -10.64 -3.86
CA ARG A 18 8.00 -9.99 -4.66
C ARG A 18 6.64 -10.62 -4.43
N ARG A 19 6.60 -11.90 -4.05
CA ARG A 19 5.38 -12.73 -4.04
C ARG A 19 4.73 -12.91 -2.66
N ARG A 20 5.22 -12.29 -1.58
CA ARG A 20 4.64 -12.44 -0.24
C ARG A 20 4.71 -11.13 0.56
N PRO A 21 3.62 -10.69 1.21
CA PRO A 21 2.19 -10.83 0.89
C PRO A 21 1.79 -10.01 -0.36
N TYR A 22 0.80 -10.49 -1.12
CA TYR A 22 0.36 -9.88 -2.38
C TYR A 22 -0.68 -8.77 -2.21
N LEU A 23 -1.17 -8.54 -0.99
CA LEU A 23 -2.17 -7.53 -0.69
C LEU A 23 -1.55 -6.31 0.01
N CYS A 24 -0.70 -6.53 1.01
CA CYS A 24 -0.02 -5.49 1.77
C CYS A 24 1.45 -5.33 1.36
N PHE A 25 1.69 -4.62 0.26
CA PHE A 25 3.02 -4.48 -0.34
C PHE A 25 4.01 -3.71 0.54
N TYR A 26 3.53 -2.67 1.24
CA TYR A 26 4.36 -1.73 1.99
C TYR A 26 4.36 -1.95 3.51
N ASP A 27 3.43 -2.76 4.04
CA ASP A 27 3.42 -3.19 5.45
C ASP A 27 4.01 -4.58 5.69
N GLY A 28 4.33 -5.28 4.60
CA GLY A 28 4.83 -6.64 4.62
C GLY A 28 6.24 -6.79 5.20
N PRO A 29 6.75 -8.04 5.26
CA PRO A 29 8.07 -8.34 5.83
C PRO A 29 9.21 -7.70 5.03
N ARG A 30 8.97 -7.40 3.74
CA ARG A 30 9.91 -6.72 2.85
C ARG A 30 10.33 -5.36 3.40
N THR A 31 9.37 -4.46 3.64
CA THR A 31 9.67 -3.10 4.10
C THR A 31 10.26 -3.09 5.51
N ARG A 32 9.79 -3.99 6.38
CA ARG A 32 10.40 -4.21 7.71
C ARG A 32 11.88 -4.57 7.61
N SER A 33 12.24 -5.46 6.68
CA SER A 33 13.64 -5.84 6.46
C SER A 33 14.53 -4.68 5.99
N PHE A 34 13.96 -3.69 5.29
CA PHE A 34 14.70 -2.50 4.88
C PHE A 34 15.02 -1.60 6.07
N PHE A 35 14.05 -1.36 6.96
CA PHE A 35 14.30 -0.61 8.19
C PHE A 35 15.33 -1.29 9.09
N SER A 36 15.29 -2.62 9.21
CA SER A 36 16.33 -3.36 9.95
C SER A 36 17.72 -3.14 9.37
N ARG A 37 17.86 -3.13 8.04
CA ARG A 37 19.16 -2.91 7.37
C ARG A 37 19.64 -1.47 7.48
N GLU A 38 18.74 -0.49 7.37
CA GLU A 38 19.05 0.93 7.56
C GLU A 38 19.59 1.19 8.97
N ARG A 39 18.99 0.55 9.99
CA ARG A 39 19.47 0.57 11.37
C ARG A 39 20.83 -0.10 11.54
N LEU A 40 21.08 -1.23 10.88
CA LEU A 40 22.38 -1.91 10.94
C LEU A 40 23.50 -1.10 10.26
N LEU A 41 23.17 -0.33 9.23
CA LEU A 41 24.13 0.45 8.44
C LEU A 41 24.28 1.90 8.94
N ASN A 42 23.57 2.30 10.00
CA ASN A 42 23.51 3.68 10.51
C ASN A 42 23.30 4.72 9.39
N CYS A 43 22.44 4.40 8.42
CA CYS A 43 22.17 5.29 7.29
C CYS A 43 20.96 6.18 7.61
N GLU A 44 21.16 7.50 7.56
CA GLU A 44 20.07 8.46 7.72
C GLU A 44 19.30 8.64 6.41
N VAL A 45 17.99 8.41 6.46
CA VAL A 45 17.08 8.57 5.31
C VAL A 45 16.61 10.03 5.27
N PRO A 46 16.63 10.71 4.10
CA PRO A 46 16.19 12.10 4.00
C PRO A 46 14.71 12.27 4.39
N LEU A 47 14.38 13.39 5.04
CA LEU A 47 13.05 13.66 5.62
C LEU A 47 11.91 13.49 4.60
N ARG A 48 12.11 13.97 3.36
CA ARG A 48 11.13 13.83 2.27
C ARG A 48 10.81 12.36 1.95
N ALA A 49 11.81 11.49 1.94
CA ALA A 49 11.62 10.07 1.69
C ALA A 49 10.86 9.37 2.83
N GLN A 50 11.01 9.84 4.07
CA GLN A 50 10.25 9.32 5.20
C GLN A 50 8.75 9.63 5.07
N TYR A 51 8.39 10.87 4.72
CA TYR A 51 6.99 11.25 4.48
C TYR A 51 6.35 10.44 3.36
N ILE A 52 7.06 10.27 2.25
CA ILE A 52 6.59 9.47 1.11
C ILE A 52 6.34 8.02 1.55
N ARG A 53 7.26 7.42 2.33
CA ARG A 53 7.09 6.05 2.84
C ARG A 53 5.86 5.91 3.75
N VAL A 54 5.64 6.87 4.64
CA VAL A 54 4.46 6.88 5.51
C VAL A 54 3.20 7.01 4.68
N LEU A 55 3.13 7.97 3.75
CA LEU A 55 1.98 8.17 2.86
C LEU A 55 1.55 6.87 2.16
N PHE A 56 2.46 6.19 1.45
CA PHE A 56 2.12 4.94 0.75
C PHE A 56 1.80 3.78 1.69
N ARG A 57 2.38 3.77 2.89
CA ARG A 57 2.06 2.78 3.92
C ARG A 57 0.64 2.95 4.41
N GLU A 58 0.22 4.18 4.69
CA GLU A 58 -1.16 4.50 5.12
C GLU A 58 -2.18 4.15 4.02
N ILE A 59 -1.90 4.49 2.77
CA ILE A 59 -2.76 4.13 1.62
C ILE A 59 -2.90 2.59 1.50
N THR A 60 -1.79 1.86 1.64
CA THR A 60 -1.81 0.38 1.63
C THR A 60 -2.61 -0.18 2.80
N ARG A 61 -2.50 0.42 3.99
CA ARG A 61 -3.25 -0.01 5.16
C ARG A 61 -4.75 0.16 4.96
N ILE A 62 -5.19 1.31 4.46
CA ILE A 62 -6.60 1.59 4.14
C ILE A 62 -7.13 0.56 3.16
N SER A 63 -6.39 0.31 2.05
CA SER A 63 -6.78 -0.70 1.07
C SER A 63 -6.88 -2.11 1.66
N ASN A 64 -5.95 -2.48 2.56
CA ASN A 64 -5.93 -3.79 3.20
C ASN A 64 -7.10 -3.98 4.17
N HIS A 65 -7.44 -2.97 4.97
CA HIS A 65 -8.59 -3.04 5.88
C HIS A 65 -9.92 -3.03 5.13
N SER A 66 -10.06 -2.18 4.11
CA SER A 66 -11.24 -2.17 3.25
C SER A 66 -11.47 -3.53 2.60
N LEU A 67 -10.42 -4.16 2.04
CA LEU A 67 -10.55 -5.48 1.46
C LEU A 67 -10.88 -6.55 2.51
N ALA A 68 -10.19 -6.54 3.66
CA ALA A 68 -10.48 -7.51 4.72
C ALA A 68 -11.95 -7.44 5.16
N SER A 69 -12.46 -6.23 5.43
CA SER A 69 -13.85 -6.02 5.84
C SER A 69 -14.85 -6.50 4.79
N THR A 70 -14.61 -6.20 3.51
CA THR A 70 -15.55 -6.57 2.44
C THR A 70 -15.45 -8.02 2.00
N THR A 71 -14.28 -8.66 2.11
CA THR A 71 -14.17 -10.11 1.93
C THR A 71 -14.90 -10.86 3.04
N HIS A 72 -14.81 -10.37 4.28
CA HIS A 72 -15.59 -10.94 5.38
C HIS A 72 -17.10 -10.74 5.14
N ALA A 73 -17.51 -9.57 4.64
CA ALA A 73 -18.88 -9.32 4.19
C ALA A 73 -19.36 -10.35 3.15
N MET A 74 -18.52 -10.61 2.15
CA MET A 74 -18.80 -11.57 1.09
C MET A 74 -18.91 -13.01 1.61
N ASP A 75 -18.03 -13.44 2.51
CA ASP A 75 -18.03 -14.79 3.07
C ASP A 75 -19.31 -15.10 3.86
N VAL A 76 -19.91 -14.09 4.48
CA VAL A 76 -21.20 -14.20 5.19
C VAL A 76 -22.39 -14.08 4.23
N GLY A 77 -22.17 -13.64 2.99
CA GLY A 77 -23.18 -13.61 1.92
C GLY A 77 -23.55 -12.22 1.39
N ALA A 78 -22.94 -11.14 1.90
CA ALA A 78 -23.16 -9.79 1.39
C ALA A 78 -22.15 -9.45 0.27
N SER A 79 -22.57 -9.65 -0.99
CA SER A 79 -21.71 -9.42 -2.17
C SER A 79 -21.67 -7.97 -2.65
N THR A 80 -22.66 -7.15 -2.30
CA THR A 80 -22.76 -5.74 -2.71
C THR A 80 -21.65 -4.83 -2.14
N PRO A 81 -21.30 -4.85 -0.83
CA PRO A 81 -20.23 -3.98 -0.31
C PRO A 81 -18.86 -4.32 -0.91
N PHE A 82 -18.66 -5.57 -1.31
CA PHE A 82 -17.46 -5.99 -2.01
C PHE A 82 -17.29 -5.26 -3.35
N LEU A 83 -18.33 -5.20 -4.18
CA LEU A 83 -18.23 -4.54 -5.49
C LEU A 83 -17.89 -3.05 -5.36
N TRP A 84 -18.50 -2.34 -4.40
CA TRP A 84 -18.22 -0.93 -4.14
C TRP A 84 -16.78 -0.70 -3.66
N ALA A 85 -16.27 -1.53 -2.76
CA ALA A 85 -14.90 -1.42 -2.29
C ALA A 85 -13.87 -1.70 -3.40
N PHE A 86 -14.18 -2.56 -4.37
CA PHE A 86 -13.30 -2.82 -5.52
C PHE A 86 -13.20 -1.61 -6.47
N GLU A 87 -14.27 -0.84 -6.63
CA GLU A 87 -14.23 0.41 -7.41
C GLU A 87 -13.25 1.41 -6.79
N GLU A 88 -13.35 1.66 -5.48
CA GLU A 88 -12.43 2.56 -4.76
C GLU A 88 -10.99 2.03 -4.78
N ARG A 89 -10.82 0.70 -4.74
CA ARG A 89 -9.50 0.08 -4.85
C ARG A 89 -8.87 0.28 -6.23
N GLU A 90 -9.65 0.34 -7.31
CA GLU A 90 -9.11 0.61 -8.65
C GLU A 90 -8.54 2.02 -8.74
N LYS A 91 -9.20 3.02 -8.13
CA LYS A 91 -8.65 4.39 -8.02
C LYS A 91 -7.31 4.40 -7.29
N LEU A 92 -7.18 3.63 -6.21
CA LEU A 92 -5.91 3.50 -5.49
C LEU A 92 -4.83 2.80 -6.34
N LEU A 93 -5.21 1.82 -7.18
CA LEU A 93 -4.29 1.15 -8.10
C LEU A 93 -3.78 2.08 -9.21
N GLU A 94 -4.56 3.08 -9.62
CA GLU A 94 -4.11 4.10 -10.57
C GLU A 94 -2.93 4.90 -10.01
N PHE A 95 -2.94 5.23 -8.71
CA PHE A 95 -1.80 5.87 -8.05
C PHE A 95 -0.55 4.99 -8.03
N TYR A 96 -0.73 3.68 -7.87
CA TYR A 96 0.36 2.70 -7.97
C TYR A 96 0.87 2.52 -9.40
N GLU A 97 0.04 2.78 -10.40
CA GLU A 97 0.51 2.77 -11.79
C GLU A 97 1.35 4.01 -12.09
N ARG A 98 0.92 5.20 -11.64
CA ARG A 98 1.59 6.47 -11.93
C ARG A 98 2.96 6.63 -11.29
N VAL A 99 3.21 6.02 -10.12
CA VAL A 99 4.45 6.26 -9.35
C VAL A 99 5.53 5.23 -9.70
N PRO A 100 5.37 3.93 -9.39
CA PRO A 100 6.33 2.88 -9.73
C PRO A 100 6.10 2.20 -11.09
N GLY A 101 5.05 2.55 -11.85
CA GLY A 101 4.73 1.89 -13.13
C GLY A 101 4.15 0.48 -12.99
N ALA A 102 3.70 0.10 -11.79
CA ALA A 102 3.22 -1.25 -11.52
C ALA A 102 2.09 -1.26 -10.49
N ARG A 103 0.93 -1.80 -10.87
CA ARG A 103 -0.30 -1.82 -10.06
C ARG A 103 -0.17 -2.54 -8.71
N MET A 104 0.45 -3.72 -8.70
CA MET A 104 0.53 -4.55 -7.48
C MET A 104 1.97 -4.66 -6.97
N HIS A 105 2.90 -5.14 -7.79
CA HIS A 105 4.28 -5.37 -7.32
C HIS A 105 5.23 -4.21 -7.58
N ALA A 106 4.90 -3.06 -7.01
CA ALA A 106 5.74 -1.88 -6.99
C ALA A 106 6.97 -2.08 -6.10
N SER A 107 8.17 -1.93 -6.68
CA SER A 107 9.43 -1.95 -5.92
C SER A 107 9.91 -0.52 -5.62
N PHE A 108 9.04 0.23 -4.96
CA PHE A 108 9.19 1.67 -4.74
C PHE A 108 10.04 2.00 -3.50
N ILE A 109 9.80 1.33 -2.37
CA ILE A 109 10.67 1.46 -1.19
C ILE A 109 11.90 0.59 -1.40
N ARG A 110 13.08 1.18 -1.17
CA ARG A 110 14.38 0.51 -1.22
C ARG A 110 15.19 0.89 0.01
N PRO A 111 16.17 0.07 0.45
CA PRO A 111 17.11 0.48 1.49
C PRO A 111 17.77 1.81 1.09
N GLY A 112 17.76 2.79 2.00
CA GLY A 112 18.32 4.14 1.77
C GLY A 112 17.31 5.18 1.27
N GLY A 113 16.04 4.81 1.07
CA GLY A 113 14.98 5.79 0.79
C GLY A 113 13.91 5.27 -0.18
N VAL A 114 13.74 6.01 -1.27
CA VAL A 114 12.70 5.79 -2.27
C VAL A 114 13.35 5.70 -3.65
N ALA A 115 12.79 4.89 -4.55
CA ALA A 115 13.33 4.69 -5.89
C ALA A 115 13.15 5.88 -6.83
N GLN A 116 12.03 6.61 -6.71
CA GLN A 116 11.66 7.74 -7.56
C GLN A 116 10.80 8.72 -6.76
N ASP A 117 10.91 10.02 -7.05
CA ASP A 117 10.03 11.04 -6.46
C ASP A 117 8.60 10.95 -7.00
N LEU A 118 7.66 11.60 -6.31
CA LEU A 118 6.26 11.71 -6.71
C LEU A 118 6.13 12.54 -8.01
N PRO A 119 5.27 12.14 -8.98
CA PRO A 119 4.95 12.97 -10.13
C PRO A 119 4.15 14.21 -9.70
N LEU A 120 4.29 15.30 -10.46
CA LEU A 120 3.56 16.54 -10.23
C LEU A 120 2.04 16.30 -10.36
N GLY A 121 1.27 16.84 -9.41
CA GLY A 121 -0.21 16.73 -9.39
C GLY A 121 -0.77 15.59 -8.53
N LEU A 122 0.02 14.55 -8.23
CA LEU A 122 -0.50 13.37 -7.51
C LEU A 122 -1.07 13.70 -6.13
N CYS A 123 -0.48 14.64 -5.40
CA CYS A 123 -0.98 15.01 -4.07
C CYS A 123 -2.40 15.57 -4.10
N ARG A 124 -2.79 16.28 -5.18
CA ARG A 124 -4.15 16.81 -5.34
C ARG A 124 -5.15 15.68 -5.62
N ASP A 125 -4.73 14.71 -6.43
CA ASP A 125 -5.56 13.56 -6.79
C ASP A 125 -5.79 12.64 -5.58
N ILE A 126 -4.78 12.50 -4.71
CA ILE A 126 -4.91 11.76 -3.44
C ILE A 126 -5.88 12.46 -2.49
N ASP A 127 -5.82 13.79 -2.40
CA ASP A 127 -6.70 14.57 -1.53
C ASP A 127 -8.17 14.46 -1.97
N SER A 128 -8.45 14.66 -3.26
CA SER A 128 -9.81 14.48 -3.81
C SER A 128 -10.34 13.05 -3.61
N SER A 129 -9.49 12.05 -3.77
CA SER A 129 -9.88 10.64 -3.55
C SER A 129 -10.17 10.35 -2.08
N THR A 130 -9.41 10.96 -1.17
CA THR A 130 -9.61 10.78 0.28
C THR A 130 -10.95 11.37 0.72
N GLN A 131 -11.34 12.52 0.16
CA GLN A 131 -12.63 13.15 0.43
C GLN A 131 -13.80 12.28 -0.02
N GLN A 132 -13.71 11.65 -1.20
CA GLN A 132 -14.72 10.72 -1.69
C GLN A 132 -14.75 9.41 -0.88
N PHE A 133 -13.60 8.95 -0.38
CA PHE A 133 -13.52 7.71 0.37
C PHE A 133 -14.29 7.77 1.70
N ALA A 134 -14.36 8.94 2.34
CA ALA A 134 -15.11 9.12 3.57
C ALA A 134 -16.60 8.81 3.39
N SER A 135 -17.26 9.39 2.38
CA SER A 135 -18.68 9.13 2.12
C SER A 135 -18.93 7.66 1.74
N ARG A 136 -17.96 6.99 1.09
CA ARG A 136 -18.08 5.57 0.74
C ARG A 136 -17.97 4.65 1.96
N ILE A 137 -17.17 5.02 2.96
CA ILE A 137 -17.13 4.28 4.22
C ILE A 137 -18.48 4.39 4.92
N ASP A 138 -19.09 5.58 4.95
CA ASP A 138 -20.39 5.78 5.60
C ASP A 138 -21.47 4.90 4.95
N GLU A 139 -21.51 4.82 3.61
CA GLU A 139 -22.40 3.92 2.87
C GLU A 139 -22.15 2.43 3.17
N LEU A 140 -20.88 2.02 3.33
CA LEU A 140 -20.52 0.65 3.70
C LEU A 140 -20.93 0.32 5.14
N GLU A 141 -20.74 1.27 6.07
CA GLU A 141 -21.13 1.10 7.47
C GLU A 141 -22.65 1.03 7.65
N GLU A 142 -23.42 1.83 6.89
CA GLU A 142 -24.88 1.78 6.93
C GLU A 142 -25.41 0.39 6.56
N MET A 143 -24.81 -0.24 5.54
CA MET A 143 -25.20 -1.58 5.07
C MET A 143 -24.80 -2.70 6.04
N SER A 144 -23.65 -2.60 6.71
CA SER A 144 -23.15 -3.64 7.61
C SER A 144 -23.64 -3.46 9.05
N THR A 145 -23.42 -2.30 9.66
CA THR A 145 -23.65 -2.06 11.09
C THR A 145 -25.14 -2.01 11.45
N GLY A 146 -25.97 -1.56 10.51
CA GLY A 146 -27.43 -1.51 10.67
C GLY A 146 -28.12 -2.87 10.50
N ASN A 147 -27.43 -3.87 9.94
CA ASN A 147 -28.06 -5.13 9.58
C ASN A 147 -28.18 -6.08 10.77
N ARG A 148 -29.39 -6.60 11.02
CA ARG A 148 -29.66 -7.58 12.08
C ARG A 148 -28.91 -8.90 11.89
N ILE A 149 -28.64 -9.30 10.65
CA ILE A 149 -27.92 -10.55 10.33
C ILE A 149 -26.43 -10.42 10.67
N TRP A 150 -25.92 -9.19 10.69
CA TRP A 150 -24.50 -8.89 10.90
C TRP A 150 -24.11 -8.69 12.37
N LYS A 151 -25.10 -8.49 13.25
CA LYS A 151 -24.92 -8.28 14.69
C LYS A 151 -24.74 -9.59 15.46
#